data_AF-A0AAV0W4G7-F1
#
_entry.id   AF-A0AAV0W4G7-F1
#
_cell.length_a   1.000
_cell.length_b   1.000
_cell.length_c   1.000
_cell.angle_alpha   90.00
_cell.angle_beta   90.00
_cell.angle_gamma   90.00
#
_symmetry.space_group_name_H-M   'P 1'
#
loop_
_entity.id
_entity.type
_entity.pdbx_description
1 polymer ?
#
loop_
_entity_poly.entity_id
_entity_poly.type
_entity_poly.pdbx_seq_one_letter_code
_entity_poly.pdbx_strand_id
1 'polypeptide(L)'
;MPPKKDTKGSSKQPQKTQKKKEGGSGGKAKKKKWSKGKVRDKLNNQVLFDKVSYDKLFKEVPSYKLITPSVVSERLKVRGSLARKALDELCQKGLIKQVIQHRAQLIYTRVTKGDE
;
A
#
# COMPACT_ATOMS: atom_id res chain seq x y z
N MET A 1 -18.43 -24.07 60.94
CA MET A 1 -18.86 -22.66 60.95
C MET A 1 -17.63 -21.79 61.20
N PRO A 2 -17.33 -20.77 60.37
CA PRO A 2 -16.09 -19.99 60.51
C PRO A 2 -16.24 -18.73 61.39
N PRO A 3 -15.15 -18.42 62.10
CA PRO A 3 -14.55 -17.08 62.30
C PRO A 3 -13.10 -17.04 61.71
N LYS A 4 -12.40 -15.91 61.52
CA LYS A 4 -12.80 -14.49 61.52
C LYS A 4 -12.12 -13.74 60.35
N LYS A 5 -11.11 -12.88 60.59
CA LYS A 5 -10.51 -11.91 59.64
C LYS A 5 -9.32 -11.13 60.23
N ASP A 6 -8.34 -10.78 59.37
CA ASP A 6 -7.44 -9.60 59.36
C ASP A 6 -6.58 -9.26 60.62
N THR A 7 -5.29 -8.88 60.56
CA THR A 7 -4.82 -7.58 60.02
C THR A 7 -3.28 -7.44 59.90
N LYS A 8 -2.82 -7.09 58.68
CA LYS A 8 -1.74 -6.16 58.26
C LYS A 8 -0.59 -5.71 59.21
N GLY A 9 0.67 -5.86 58.75
CA GLY A 9 1.63 -4.74 58.69
C GLY A 9 2.95 -4.79 59.49
N SER A 10 4.04 -5.18 58.81
CA SER A 10 5.47 -5.01 59.21
C SER A 10 6.43 -5.38 58.04
N SER A 11 7.69 -4.92 57.93
CA SER A 11 8.39 -3.82 58.65
C SER A 11 9.60 -3.20 57.88
N LYS A 12 10.81 -3.80 57.88
CA LYS A 12 12.10 -3.21 57.43
C LYS A 12 13.01 -4.18 56.63
N GLN A 13 13.54 -3.69 55.51
CA GLN A 13 14.72 -4.17 54.74
C GLN A 13 16.03 -3.57 55.34
N PRO A 14 17.28 -3.75 54.80
CA PRO A 14 17.73 -4.47 53.59
C PRO A 14 19.04 -5.32 53.72
N GLN A 15 19.40 -6.08 52.68
CA GLN A 15 20.80 -6.07 52.16
C GLN A 15 20.92 -6.60 50.72
N LYS A 16 21.85 -6.02 49.95
CA LYS A 16 22.20 -6.42 48.56
C LYS A 16 23.36 -7.41 48.58
N THR A 17 23.32 -8.43 47.72
CA THR A 17 24.55 -8.91 47.05
C THR A 17 24.24 -9.28 45.60
N GLN A 18 25.13 -8.89 44.68
CA GLN A 18 24.92 -9.00 43.24
C GLN A 18 25.28 -10.40 42.73
N LYS A 19 24.53 -10.91 41.76
CA LYS A 19 25.09 -11.83 40.76
C LYS A 19 24.53 -11.49 39.39
N LYS A 20 25.34 -10.83 38.55
CA LYS A 20 25.08 -10.77 37.11
C LYS A 20 25.06 -12.22 36.60
N LYS A 21 23.97 -12.62 35.95
CA LYS A 21 24.02 -13.60 34.87
C LYS A 21 23.43 -12.92 33.63
N GLU A 22 24.15 -13.04 32.53
CA GLU A 22 23.74 -12.56 31.22
C GLU A 22 22.58 -13.40 30.67
N GLY A 23 21.93 -12.92 29.61
CA GLY A 23 20.96 -13.73 28.85
C GLY A 23 19.55 -13.81 29.46
N GLY A 24 18.90 -12.67 29.69
CA GLY A 24 17.55 -12.59 30.27
C GLY A 24 16.55 -11.80 29.43
N SER A 25 16.09 -12.39 28.33
CA SER A 25 14.86 -12.08 27.55
C SER A 25 14.08 -10.78 27.92
N GLY A 26 14.67 -9.62 27.61
CA GLY A 26 14.08 -8.30 27.87
C GLY A 26 13.17 -7.84 26.74
N GLY A 27 12.03 -8.52 26.54
CA GLY A 27 11.07 -8.18 25.49
C GLY A 27 10.60 -6.73 25.58
N LYS A 28 11.11 -5.85 24.69
CA LYS A 28 10.71 -4.43 24.63
C LYS A 28 9.19 -4.36 24.52
N ALA A 29 8.56 -3.82 25.57
CA ALA A 29 7.13 -3.79 25.73
C ALA A 29 6.46 -3.26 24.45
N LYS A 30 5.48 -4.03 23.93
CA LYS A 30 4.64 -3.59 22.80
C LYS A 30 3.96 -2.27 23.19
N LYS A 31 4.52 -1.14 22.75
CA LYS A 31 3.87 0.18 22.80
C LYS A 31 2.45 -0.01 22.26
N LYS A 32 1.44 0.31 23.09
CA LYS A 32 0.03 0.02 22.81
C LYS A 32 -0.43 0.79 21.57
N LYS A 33 -0.27 0.17 20.39
CA LYS A 33 -0.61 0.76 19.09
C LYS A 33 -2.12 0.72 18.92
N TRP A 34 -2.79 1.74 19.47
CA TRP A 34 -4.26 1.88 19.45
C TRP A 34 -4.84 1.89 18.02
N SER A 35 -4.04 2.23 17.01
CA SER A 35 -4.39 2.09 15.58
C SER A 35 -4.15 0.66 15.06
N LYS A 36 -4.99 -0.28 15.49
CA LYS A 36 -5.04 -1.65 14.94
C LYS A 36 -6.07 -1.74 13.81
N GLY A 37 -5.83 -1.02 12.71
CA GLY A 37 -6.74 -0.93 11.57
C GLY A 37 -6.67 0.42 10.84
N LYS A 38 -5.63 0.62 10.01
CA LYS A 38 -5.61 1.67 8.97
C LYS A 38 -4.85 1.19 7.74
N VAL A 39 -5.10 -0.07 7.36
CA VAL A 39 -4.58 -0.67 6.13
C VAL A 39 -5.80 -1.28 5.45
N ARG A 40 -6.14 -0.75 4.27
CA ARG A 40 -7.17 -1.29 3.39
C ARG A 40 -6.73 -2.69 2.93
N ASP A 41 -7.67 -3.62 2.78
CA ASP A 41 -7.35 -4.99 2.38
C ASP A 41 -6.48 -5.05 1.12
N LYS A 42 -5.60 -6.06 1.07
CA LYS A 42 -4.62 -6.21 -0.01
C LYS A 42 -5.34 -6.47 -1.33
N LEU A 43 -5.41 -5.44 -2.17
CA LEU A 43 -5.89 -5.55 -3.54
C LEU A 43 -4.90 -6.39 -4.37
N ASN A 44 -5.44 -7.43 -5.03
CA ASN A 44 -4.68 -8.28 -5.94
C ASN A 44 -4.73 -7.68 -7.35
N ASN A 45 -3.80 -6.77 -7.65
CA ASN A 45 -3.66 -6.22 -8.99
C ASN A 45 -3.04 -7.26 -9.95
N GLN A 46 -3.60 -7.40 -11.14
CA GLN A 46 -3.11 -8.34 -12.15
C GLN A 46 -1.70 -7.98 -12.65
N VAL A 47 -0.88 -9.01 -12.85
CA VAL A 47 0.54 -8.90 -13.25
C VAL A 47 0.75 -9.24 -14.73
N LEU A 48 -0.26 -9.81 -15.38
CA LEU A 48 -0.34 -10.05 -16.83
C LEU A 48 -1.67 -9.48 -17.36
N PHE A 49 -1.76 -9.27 -18.68
CA PHE A 49 -3.01 -8.93 -19.35
C PHE A 49 -3.69 -10.19 -19.86
N ASP A 50 -4.92 -10.44 -19.42
CA ASP A 50 -5.84 -11.37 -20.08
C ASP A 50 -6.38 -10.74 -21.37
N LYS A 51 -6.83 -11.54 -22.34
CA LYS A 51 -7.43 -11.04 -23.60
C LYS A 51 -8.53 -10.00 -23.34
N VAL A 52 -9.47 -10.33 -22.46
CA VAL A 52 -10.59 -9.45 -22.06
C VAL A 52 -10.10 -8.14 -21.44
N SER A 53 -9.01 -8.18 -20.66
CA SER A 53 -8.42 -7.01 -19.99
C SER A 53 -7.66 -6.12 -20.99
N TYR A 54 -7.02 -6.73 -21.99
CA TYR A 54 -6.34 -6.06 -23.10
C TYR A 54 -7.36 -5.37 -24.04
N ASP A 55 -8.43 -6.05 -24.44
CA ASP A 55 -9.48 -5.48 -25.30
C ASP A 55 -10.20 -4.28 -24.65
N LYS A 56 -10.39 -4.31 -23.32
CA LYS A 56 -10.89 -3.17 -22.54
C LYS A 56 -9.94 -1.98 -22.56
N LEU A 57 -8.62 -2.23 -22.50
CA LEU A 57 -7.61 -1.17 -22.49
C LEU A 57 -7.66 -0.32 -23.77
N PHE A 58 -7.81 -0.93 -24.96
CA PHE A 58 -7.92 -0.18 -26.22
C PHE A 58 -9.21 0.63 -26.35
N LYS A 59 -10.31 0.17 -25.73
CA LYS A 59 -11.62 0.84 -25.81
C LYS A 59 -11.77 1.95 -24.78
N GLU A 60 -11.35 1.70 -23.54
CA GLU A 60 -11.58 2.61 -22.42
C GLU A 60 -10.52 3.72 -22.32
N VAL A 61 -9.24 3.41 -22.53
CA VAL A 61 -8.16 4.39 -22.28
C VAL A 61 -8.27 5.64 -23.17
N PRO A 62 -8.56 5.54 -24.50
CA PRO A 62 -8.75 6.73 -25.34
C PRO A 62 -10.03 7.53 -25.01
N SER A 63 -10.97 6.97 -24.26
CA SER A 63 -12.19 7.70 -23.83
C SER A 63 -11.90 8.68 -22.69
N TYR A 64 -10.88 8.40 -21.86
CA TYR A 64 -10.57 9.19 -20.68
C TYR A 64 -9.95 10.56 -21.03
N LYS A 65 -10.38 11.62 -20.33
CA LYS A 65 -9.81 12.98 -20.50
C LYS A 65 -8.37 13.10 -20.00
N LEU A 66 -8.06 12.46 -18.88
CA LEU A 66 -6.73 12.43 -18.26
C LEU A 66 -6.25 10.99 -18.15
N ILE A 67 -5.10 10.69 -18.75
CA ILE A 67 -4.55 9.34 -18.83
C ILE A 67 -3.20 9.33 -18.09
N THR A 68 -3.13 8.57 -17.01
CA THR A 68 -1.89 8.38 -16.22
C THR A 68 -1.76 6.93 -15.78
N PRO A 69 -0.54 6.42 -15.49
CA PRO A 69 -0.36 5.05 -15.02
C PRO A 69 -1.18 4.71 -13.76
N SER A 70 -1.39 5.70 -12.88
CA SER A 70 -2.21 5.56 -11.67
C SER A 70 -3.68 5.32 -12.00
N VAL A 71 -4.28 6.16 -12.86
CA VAL A 71 -5.68 6.03 -13.29
C VAL A 71 -5.94 4.67 -13.96
N VAL A 72 -5.03 4.25 -14.85
CA VAL A 72 -5.11 2.94 -15.52
C VAL A 72 -5.06 1.78 -14.50
N SER A 73 -4.16 1.86 -13.51
CA SER A 73 -4.05 0.84 -12.45
C SER A 73 -5.28 0.77 -11.53
N GLU A 74 -5.96 1.90 -11.30
CA GLU A 74 -7.16 1.96 -10.47
C GLU A 74 -8.40 1.41 -11.20
N ARG A 75 -8.56 1.72 -12.49
CA ARG A 75 -9.70 1.28 -13.31
C ARG A 75 -9.60 -0.18 -13.72
N LEU A 76 -8.53 -0.56 -14.41
CA LEU A 76 -8.34 -1.91 -14.99
C LEU A 76 -7.80 -2.94 -13.98
N LYS A 77 -7.51 -2.54 -12.74
CA LYS A 77 -6.92 -3.38 -11.67
C LYS A 77 -5.60 -4.06 -12.07
N VAL A 78 -4.86 -3.47 -13.01
CA VAL A 78 -3.53 -3.93 -13.41
C VAL A 78 -2.42 -3.31 -12.56
N ARG A 79 -1.24 -3.93 -12.54
CA ARG A 79 -0.07 -3.37 -11.86
C ARG A 79 0.44 -2.13 -12.59
N GLY A 80 0.88 -1.10 -11.86
CA GLY A 80 1.38 0.15 -12.46
C GLY A 80 2.58 -0.01 -13.41
N SER A 81 3.33 -1.11 -13.31
CA SER A 81 4.40 -1.47 -14.26
C SER A 81 3.85 -1.90 -15.62
N LEU A 82 2.75 -2.64 -15.66
CA LEU A 82 2.04 -2.96 -16.91
C LEU A 82 1.39 -1.70 -17.50
N ALA A 83 0.76 -0.89 -16.66
CA ALA A 83 0.10 0.34 -17.09
C ALA A 83 1.06 1.30 -17.83
N ARG A 84 2.33 1.41 -17.39
CA ARG A 84 3.34 2.19 -18.12
C ARG A 84 3.59 1.63 -19.53
N LYS A 85 3.95 0.34 -19.64
CA LYS A 85 4.21 -0.32 -20.93
C LYS A 85 3.03 -0.22 -21.89
N ALA A 86 1.82 -0.46 -21.40
CA ALA A 86 0.61 -0.39 -22.23
C ALA A 86 0.29 1.05 -22.70
N LEU A 87 0.62 2.08 -21.91
CA LEU A 87 0.52 3.47 -22.34
C LEU A 87 1.57 3.82 -23.40
N ASP A 88 2.80 3.31 -23.26
CA ASP A 88 3.85 3.51 -24.26
C ASP A 88 3.46 2.84 -25.60
N GLU A 89 2.89 1.62 -25.57
CA GLU A 89 2.32 0.95 -26.76
C GLU A 89 1.12 1.70 -27.37
N LEU A 90 0.20 2.25 -26.55
CA LEU A 90 -0.92 3.06 -27.03
C LEU A 90 -0.45 4.37 -27.67
N CYS A 91 0.62 4.97 -27.15
CA CYS A 91 1.25 6.17 -27.71
C CYS A 91 1.92 5.86 -29.04
N GLN A 92 2.65 4.75 -29.16
CA GLN A 92 3.23 4.28 -30.43
C GLN A 92 2.18 3.99 -31.50
N LYS A 93 0.99 3.50 -31.09
CA LYS A 93 -0.16 3.27 -31.97
C LYS A 93 -0.95 4.55 -32.31
N GLY A 94 -0.56 5.71 -31.79
CA GLY A 94 -1.23 6.99 -32.05
C GLY A 94 -2.64 7.12 -31.43
N LEU A 95 -3.00 6.28 -30.46
CA LEU A 95 -4.32 6.31 -29.82
C LEU A 95 -4.42 7.33 -28.67
N ILE A 96 -3.27 7.73 -28.12
CA ILE A 96 -3.15 8.74 -27.05
C ILE A 96 -1.98 9.68 -27.37
N LYS A 97 -2.13 10.97 -27.02
CA LYS A 97 -1.10 12.00 -27.18
C LYS A 97 -0.32 12.13 -25.86
N GLN A 98 1.00 12.10 -25.93
CA GLN A 98 1.85 12.39 -24.77
C GLN A 98 1.87 13.91 -24.54
N VAL A 99 1.72 14.35 -23.29
CA VAL A 99 1.75 15.78 -22.92
C VAL A 99 2.99 16.11 -22.11
N ILE A 100 3.28 15.31 -21.06
CA ILE A 100 4.46 15.49 -20.22
C ILE A 100 5.07 14.12 -19.89
N GLN A 101 6.36 13.98 -20.17
CA GLN A 101 7.18 12.84 -19.75
C GLN A 101 8.20 13.28 -18.70
N HIS A 102 7.97 12.92 -17.44
CA HIS A 102 8.92 13.08 -16.35
C HIS A 102 9.13 11.75 -15.61
N ARG A 103 10.31 11.54 -15.01
CA ARG A 103 10.67 10.29 -14.29
C ARG A 103 9.62 9.89 -13.24
N ALA A 104 9.05 10.87 -12.55
CA ALA A 104 8.05 10.64 -11.50
C ALA A 104 6.60 10.62 -12.01
N GLN A 105 6.31 11.23 -13.17
CA GLN A 105 4.95 11.48 -13.63
C GLN A 105 4.88 11.45 -15.16
N LEU A 106 4.01 10.57 -15.67
CA LEU A 106 3.69 10.42 -17.09
C LEU A 106 2.25 10.86 -17.29
N ILE A 107 2.04 11.84 -18.17
CA ILE A 107 0.73 12.39 -18.49
C ILE A 107 0.47 12.24 -19.99
N TYR A 108 -0.60 11.52 -20.30
CA TYR A 108 -1.16 11.36 -21.63
C TYR A 108 -2.59 11.94 -21.66
N THR A 109 -3.05 12.30 -22.84
CA THR A 109 -4.44 12.70 -23.12
C THR A 109 -4.96 11.92 -24.31
N ARG A 110 -6.29 11.82 -24.43
CA ARG A 110 -6.91 11.32 -25.67
C ARG A 110 -6.50 12.15 -26.88
N VAL A 111 -6.47 11.54 -28.06
CA VAL A 111 -6.29 12.27 -29.32
C VAL A 111 -7.60 12.99 -29.70
N THR A 112 -7.48 14.28 -29.99
CA THR A 112 -8.55 15.14 -30.51
C THR A 112 -8.38 15.31 -32.02
N LYS A 113 -9.47 15.22 -32.79
CA LYS A 113 -9.47 15.36 -34.27
C LYS A 113 -9.19 16.78 -34.79
N GLY A 114 -8.63 17.66 -33.96
CA GLY A 114 -8.39 19.08 -34.27
C GLY A 114 -6.97 19.53 -33.90
N ASP A 115 -6.05 18.56 -33.76
CA ASP A 115 -4.64 18.75 -33.44
C ASP A 115 -3.75 18.18 -34.58
N GLU A 116 -4.09 18.52 -35.82
CA GLU A 116 -3.25 18.35 -37.01
C GLU A 116 -2.94 19.74 -37.60
#